data_AF-A0A9W3SNV2-F1
#
_entry.id   AF-A0A9W3SNV2-F1
#
_cell.length_a   1.000
_cell.length_b   1.000
_cell.length_c   1.000
_cell.angle_alpha   90.00
_cell.angle_beta   90.00
_cell.angle_gamma   90.00
#
_symmetry.space_group_name_H-M   'P 1'
#
loop_
_entity.id
_entity.type
_entity.pdbx_description
1 polymer ?
#
loop_
_entity_poly.entity_id
_entity_poly.type
_entity_poly.pdbx_seq_one_letter_code
_entity_poly.pdbx_strand_id
1 'polypeptide(L)' 'MTDLKKRKIRKAIARRTKAVEKYQVDNAWRNIFVKAGIIK' A
#
# COMPACT_ATOMS: atom_id res chain seq x y z
N MET A 1 -8.44 -11.53 -24.44
CA MET A 1 -8.99 -11.11 -23.12
C MET A 1 -10.14 -10.15 -23.35
N THR A 2 -11.34 -10.47 -22.87
CA THR A 2 -12.49 -9.56 -22.96
C THR A 2 -12.23 -8.27 -22.18
N ASP A 3 -12.80 -7.14 -22.62
CA ASP A 3 -12.59 -5.84 -21.96
C ASP A 3 -13.03 -5.84 -20.49
N LEU A 4 -14.05 -6.63 -20.17
CA LEU A 4 -14.48 -6.87 -18.79
C LEU A 4 -13.36 -7.49 -17.95
N LYS A 5 -12.64 -8.48 -18.48
CA LYS A 5 -11.52 -9.13 -17.78
C LYS A 5 -10.37 -8.14 -17.57
N LYS A 6 -10.01 -7.35 -18.58
CA LYS A 6 -8.99 -6.28 -18.47
C LYS A 6 -9.36 -5.26 -17.38
N ARG A 7 -10.62 -4.82 -17.34
CA ARG A 7 -11.13 -3.88 -16.32
C ARG A 7 -11.03 -4.44 -14.90
N LYS A 8 -11.37 -5.72 -14.71
CA LYS A 8 -11.26 -6.39 -13.39
C LYS A 8 -9.80 -6.46 -12.93
N ILE A 9 -8.87 -6.79 -13.82
CA ILE A 9 -7.44 -6.85 -13.53
C ILE A 9 -6.91 -5.47 -13.12
N ARG A 10 -7.19 -4.41 -13.89
CA ARG A 10 -6.78 -3.03 -13.53
C ARG A 10 -7.31 -2.61 -12.16
N LYS A 11 -8.58 -2.91 -11.86
CA LYS A 11 -9.17 -2.64 -10.53
C LYS A 11 -8.47 -3.41 -9.41
N ALA A 12 -8.12 -4.68 -9.63
CA ALA A 12 -7.40 -5.46 -8.64
C ALA A 12 -5.99 -4.91 -8.37
N ILE A 13 -5.27 -4.50 -9.42
CA ILE A 13 -3.95 -3.87 -9.30
C ILE A 13 -4.07 -2.56 -8.50
N ALA A 14 -4.97 -1.65 -8.89
CA ALA A 14 -5.14 -0.37 -8.19
C ALA A 14 -5.49 -0.54 -6.70
N ARG A 15 -6.30 -1.55 -6.33
CA ARG A 15 -6.58 -1.84 -4.92
C ARG A 15 -5.36 -2.35 -4.17
N ARG A 16 -4.56 -3.23 -4.79
CA ARG A 16 -3.32 -3.74 -4.21
C ARG A 16 -2.29 -2.63 -4.02
N THR A 17 -2.13 -1.74 -5.00
CA THR A 17 -1.22 -0.58 -4.89
C THR A 17 -1.59 0.28 -3.70
N LYS A 18 -2.87 0.64 -3.52
CA LYS A 18 -3.32 1.41 -2.36
C LYS A 18 -3.04 0.71 -1.02
N ALA A 19 -3.23 -0.61 -0.95
CA ALA A 19 -2.95 -1.37 0.27
C ALA A 19 -1.45 -1.41 0.57
N VAL A 20 -0.61 -1.55 -0.45
CA VAL A 20 0.85 -1.51 -0.33
C VAL A 20 1.33 -0.11 0.07
N GLU A 21 0.80 0.96 -0.54
CA GLU A 21 1.10 2.34 -0.16
C GLU A 21 0.74 2.60 1.30
N LYS A 22 -0.44 2.17 1.75
CA LYS A 22 -0.84 2.30 3.15
C LYS A 22 0.14 1.57 4.09
N TYR A 23 0.48 0.32 3.77
CA TYR A 23 1.43 -0.46 4.55
C TYR A 23 2.81 0.19 4.59
N GLN A 24 3.29 0.72 3.45
CA GLN A 24 4.57 1.42 3.38
C GLN A 24 4.55 2.73 4.18
N VAL A 25 3.46 3.50 4.12
CA VAL A 25 3.29 4.73 4.91
C VAL A 25 3.27 4.41 6.40
N ASP A 26 2.47 3.44 6.84
CA ASP A 26 2.39 3.04 8.25
C ASP A 26 3.76 2.55 8.76
N ASN A 27 4.48 1.76 7.95
CA ASN A 27 5.81 1.26 8.29
C ASN A 27 6.86 2.38 8.28
N ALA A 28 6.79 3.33 7.35
CA ALA A 28 7.68 4.48 7.28
C ALA A 28 7.49 5.39 8.49
N TRP A 29 6.25 5.71 8.85
CA TRP A 29 5.94 6.46 10.07
C TRP A 29 6.46 5.73 11.31
N ARG A 30 6.15 4.44 11.46
CA ARG A 30 6.64 3.65 12.60
C ARG A 30 8.17 3.64 12.67
N ASN A 31 8.86 3.46 11.55
CA ASN A 31 10.32 3.52 11.50
C ASN A 31 10.87 4.90 11.88
N ILE A 32 10.23 6.00 11.46
CA ILE A 32 10.62 7.36 11.85
C ILE A 32 10.45 7.54 13.35
N PHE A 33 9.30 7.15 13.92
CA PHE A 33 9.02 7.31 15.35
C PHE A 33 9.88 6.40 16.25
N VAL A 34 10.16 5.16 15.82
CA VAL A 34 11.05 4.24 16.52
C VAL A 34 12.50 4.72 16.44
N LYS A 35 12.96 5.15 15.25
CA LYS A 35 14.32 5.69 15.09
C LYS A 35 14.52 7.00 15.84
N ALA A 36 13.48 7.82 15.94
CA ALA A 36 13.49 9.02 16.76
C ALA A 36 13.47 8.72 18.28
N GLY A 37 13.30 7.45 18.68
CA GLY A 37 13.24 7.04 20.09
C GLY A 37 11.96 7.49 20.81
N ILE A 38 10.97 7.96 20.06
CA ILE A 38 9.69 8.45 20.59
C ILE A 38 8.81 7.26 20.98
N ILE A 39 8.85 6.20 20.18
CA ILE A 39 8.16 4.94 20.45
C ILE A 39 9.23 3.89 20.78
N LYS A 40 9.05 3.20 21.90
CA LYS A 40 9.95 2.16 22.41
C LYS A 40 9.64 0.80 21.79
#